data_AF-A0A399SK56-F1
#
_entry.id   AF-A0A399SK56-F1
#
_cell.length_a   1.000
_cell.length_b   1.000
_cell.length_c   1.000
_cell.angle_alpha   90.00
_cell.angle_beta   90.00
_cell.angle_gamma   90.00
#
_symmetry.space_group_name_H-M   'P 1'
#
loop_
_entity.id
_entity.type
_entity.pdbx_description
1 polymer ?
#
loop_
_entity_poly.entity_id
_entity_poly.type
_entity_poly.pdbx_seq_one_letter_code
_entity_poly.pdbx_strand_id
1 'polypeptide(L)'
;MRHVTKRNRLLTMTSAVALIAASAAIGAPAFADEAAAKKWIDTEFQPSTLSKEDQMKEMQWFIKAAEPFKGMDINVVSETITTHEYEAGTLAKAFTEITGIKVKHDLIQEGDVVEKLQTQMQSGKNVYDGWINDSDLIGTHFRYNQTVVLSDYMTGEGKDVTDPM
;
A
#
# COMPACT_ATOMS: atom_id res chain seq x y z
N MET A 1 45.18 -53.04 35.30
CA MET A 1 45.19 -53.07 33.82
C MET A 1 44.02 -53.94 33.38
N ARG A 2 42.97 -53.55 32.66
CA ARG A 2 42.59 -52.36 31.87
C ARG A 2 41.10 -52.08 32.14
N HIS A 3 40.71 -50.82 32.22
CA HIS A 3 39.32 -50.40 32.42
C HIS A 3 38.45 -50.67 31.19
N VAL A 4 37.23 -51.17 31.44
CA VAL A 4 36.10 -51.23 30.52
C VAL A 4 35.52 -49.83 30.35
N THR A 5 35.15 -49.42 29.13
CA THR A 5 34.12 -48.38 28.93
C THR A 5 33.35 -48.59 27.64
N LYS A 6 32.07 -48.98 27.76
CA LYS A 6 31.01 -48.77 26.76
C LYS A 6 30.58 -47.31 26.82
N ARG A 7 30.53 -46.60 25.69
CA ARG A 7 29.85 -45.31 25.39
C ARG A 7 30.02 -45.09 23.88
N ASN A 8 29.09 -44.67 23.02
CA ASN A 8 27.74 -44.13 23.12
C ASN A 8 27.06 -44.40 21.76
N ARG A 9 25.92 -45.08 21.72
CA ARG A 9 24.96 -44.97 20.60
C ARG A 9 23.91 -43.96 21.03
N LEU A 10 24.14 -42.67 20.80
CA LEU A 10 23.09 -41.66 20.93
C LEU A 10 23.51 -40.37 20.21
N LEU A 11 23.42 -40.35 18.87
CA LEU A 11 23.63 -39.12 18.08
C LEU A 11 22.93 -39.23 16.72
N THR A 12 21.65 -39.59 16.74
CA THR A 12 20.76 -39.49 15.57
C THR A 12 19.33 -39.42 16.09
N MET A 13 18.90 -38.29 16.66
CA MET A 13 17.47 -37.96 16.92
C MET A 13 17.28 -36.48 17.32
N THR A 14 17.95 -35.54 16.65
CA THR A 14 17.68 -34.10 16.84
C THR A 14 17.45 -33.32 15.54
N SER A 15 17.49 -33.96 14.37
CA SER A 15 17.38 -33.25 13.08
C SER A 15 15.96 -33.14 12.52
N ALA A 16 14.93 -33.77 13.12
CA ALA A 16 13.57 -33.70 12.57
C ALA A 16 12.72 -32.53 13.11
N VAL A 17 13.00 -32.04 14.32
CA VAL A 17 12.20 -30.95 14.94
C VAL A 17 12.64 -29.56 14.43
N ALA A 18 13.91 -29.39 14.06
CA ALA A 18 14.41 -28.12 13.53
C ALA A 18 13.91 -27.80 12.10
N LEU A 19 13.58 -28.82 11.30
CA LEU A 19 13.03 -28.61 9.95
C LEU A 19 11.54 -28.27 9.93
N ILE A 20 10.78 -28.58 11.00
CA ILE A 20 9.35 -28.24 11.10
C ILE A 20 9.15 -26.82 11.64
N ALA A 21 10.08 -26.32 12.47
CA ALA A 21 10.07 -24.92 12.92
C ALA A 21 10.47 -23.92 11.81
N ALA A 22 11.25 -24.37 10.82
CA ALA A 22 11.66 -23.53 9.69
C ALA A 22 10.58 -23.39 8.60
N SER A 23 9.64 -24.34 8.50
CA SER A 23 8.54 -24.30 7.54
C SER A 23 7.31 -23.50 8.02
N ALA A 24 7.20 -23.21 9.32
CA ALA A 24 6.16 -22.32 9.86
C ALA A 24 6.43 -20.82 9.60
N ALA A 25 7.67 -20.45 9.25
CA ALA A 25 8.04 -19.06 8.95
C ALA A 25 7.76 -18.63 7.50
N ILE A 26 7.34 -19.56 6.62
CA ILE A 26 7.13 -19.30 5.19
C ILE A 26 5.70 -18.80 4.90
N GLY A 27 4.82 -18.73 5.92
CA GLY A 27 3.47 -18.16 5.78
C GLY A 27 3.35 -16.64 5.96
N ALA A 28 4.43 -15.91 6.24
CA ALA A 28 4.35 -14.68 7.04
C ALA A 28 3.76 -13.37 6.43
N PRO A 29 3.82 -13.05 5.12
CA PRO A 29 3.44 -11.71 4.66
C PRO A 29 1.93 -11.51 4.51
N ALA A 30 1.21 -12.44 3.87
CA ALA A 30 -0.23 -12.28 3.62
C ALA A 30 -1.06 -12.19 4.92
N PHE A 31 -0.70 -12.96 5.95
CA PHE A 31 -1.38 -12.89 7.25
C PHE A 31 -1.11 -11.58 8.00
N ALA A 32 0.04 -10.93 7.78
CA ALA A 32 0.36 -9.64 8.40
C ALA A 32 -0.44 -8.51 7.77
N ASP A 33 -0.57 -8.51 6.44
CA ASP A 33 -1.35 -7.53 5.68
C ASP A 33 -2.84 -7.63 6.03
N GLU A 34 -3.40 -8.84 6.13
CA GLU A 34 -4.79 -9.05 6.58
C GLU A 34 -5.03 -8.60 8.02
N ALA A 35 -4.06 -8.80 8.92
CA ALA A 35 -4.15 -8.31 10.29
C ALA A 35 -4.13 -6.77 10.36
N ALA A 36 -3.31 -6.13 9.53
CA ALA A 36 -3.31 -4.67 9.39
C ALA A 36 -4.66 -4.17 8.85
N ALA A 37 -5.16 -4.77 7.76
CA ALA A 37 -6.47 -4.45 7.20
C ALA A 37 -7.60 -4.57 8.24
N LYS A 38 -7.61 -5.68 9.01
CA LYS A 38 -8.60 -5.89 10.05
C LYS A 38 -8.56 -4.81 11.13
N LYS A 39 -7.36 -4.43 11.57
CA LYS A 39 -7.17 -3.36 12.54
C LYS A 39 -7.76 -2.05 12.00
N TRP A 40 -7.44 -1.65 10.78
CA TRP A 40 -7.94 -0.41 10.18
C TRP A 40 -9.46 -0.41 10.00
N ILE A 41 -10.05 -1.54 9.58
CA ILE A 41 -11.51 -1.74 9.54
C ILE A 41 -12.15 -1.53 10.91
N ASP A 42 -11.54 -2.07 11.97
CA ASP A 42 -12.10 -2.02 13.31
C ASP A 42 -11.94 -0.64 13.99
N THR A 43 -10.90 0.12 13.64
CA THR A 43 -10.53 1.36 14.36
C THR A 43 -10.80 2.65 13.61
N GLU A 44 -10.71 2.65 12.28
CA GLU A 44 -10.70 3.89 11.49
C GLU A 44 -11.81 3.92 10.44
N PHE A 45 -12.04 2.81 9.72
CA PHE A 45 -12.99 2.77 8.59
C PHE A 45 -14.44 2.56 9.03
N GLN A 46 -14.83 3.18 10.15
CA GLN A 46 -16.19 3.15 10.68
C GLN A 46 -16.73 4.57 10.90
N PRO A 47 -18.03 4.80 10.69
CA PRO A 47 -19.04 3.84 10.21
C PRO A 47 -18.90 3.54 8.70
N SER A 48 -19.31 2.34 8.28
CA SER A 48 -19.33 1.95 6.87
C SER A 48 -20.71 1.45 6.44
N THR A 49 -21.03 1.63 5.15
CA THR A 49 -22.21 1.03 4.51
C THR A 49 -22.02 -0.48 4.27
N LEU A 50 -20.76 -0.94 4.22
CA LEU A 50 -20.42 -2.34 4.04
C LEU A 50 -20.41 -3.08 5.38
N SER A 51 -20.79 -4.35 5.36
CA SER A 51 -20.57 -5.23 6.51
C SER A 51 -19.05 -5.39 6.75
N LYS A 52 -18.63 -5.74 7.97
CA LYS A 52 -17.21 -6.00 8.24
C LYS A 52 -16.64 -7.14 7.39
N GLU A 53 -17.48 -8.10 7.01
CA GLU A 53 -17.08 -9.20 6.12
C GLU A 53 -16.81 -8.68 4.71
N ASP A 54 -17.67 -7.79 4.20
CA ASP A 54 -17.50 -7.23 2.86
C ASP A 54 -16.35 -6.23 2.80
N GLN A 55 -16.13 -5.43 3.87
CA GLN A 55 -14.92 -4.62 4.01
C GLN A 55 -13.66 -5.49 3.99
N MET A 56 -13.68 -6.66 4.62
CA MET A 56 -12.53 -7.57 4.59
C MET A 56 -12.27 -8.12 3.18
N LYS A 57 -13.33 -8.46 2.42
CA LYS A 57 -13.20 -8.88 1.02
C LYS A 57 -12.57 -7.78 0.16
N GLU A 58 -13.01 -6.54 0.36
CA GLU A 58 -12.45 -5.35 -0.28
C GLU A 58 -10.95 -5.17 0.06
N MET A 59 -10.59 -5.25 1.34
CA MET A 59 -9.18 -5.17 1.74
C MET A 59 -8.32 -6.31 1.19
N GLN A 60 -8.87 -7.53 1.11
CA GLN A 60 -8.17 -8.66 0.47
C GLN A 60 -7.93 -8.42 -1.02
N TRP A 61 -8.86 -7.73 -1.70
CA TRP A 61 -8.64 -7.29 -3.07
C TRP A 61 -7.51 -6.27 -3.16
N PHE A 62 -7.49 -5.24 -2.31
CA PHE A 62 -6.38 -4.26 -2.27
C PHE A 62 -5.02 -4.92 -2.02
N ILE A 63 -4.93 -5.82 -1.04
CA ILE A 63 -3.69 -6.55 -0.72
C ILE A 63 -3.18 -7.31 -1.95
N LYS A 64 -4.09 -8.01 -2.65
CA LYS A 64 -3.75 -8.80 -3.83
C LYS A 64 -3.37 -7.93 -5.03
N ALA A 65 -4.14 -6.88 -5.31
CA ALA A 65 -3.87 -5.95 -6.41
C ALA A 65 -2.52 -5.22 -6.22
N ALA A 66 -2.12 -5.00 -4.97
CA ALA A 66 -0.86 -4.35 -4.63
C ALA A 66 0.39 -5.24 -4.69
N GLU A 67 0.25 -6.57 -4.80
CA GLU A 67 1.39 -7.51 -4.78
C GLU A 67 2.53 -7.13 -5.75
N PRO A 68 2.28 -6.72 -7.01
CA PRO A 68 3.34 -6.35 -7.94
C PRO A 68 4.09 -5.06 -7.56
N PHE A 69 3.50 -4.25 -6.69
CA PHE A 69 3.95 -2.91 -6.36
C PHE A 69 4.54 -2.83 -4.94
N LYS A 70 4.61 -3.94 -4.21
CA LYS A 70 5.18 -3.98 -2.85
C LYS A 70 6.58 -3.39 -2.82
N GLY A 71 6.80 -2.44 -1.92
CA GLY A 71 8.06 -1.72 -1.77
C GLY A 71 8.25 -0.53 -2.71
N MET A 72 7.30 -0.25 -3.61
CA MET A 72 7.27 0.98 -4.39
C MET A 72 7.17 2.20 -3.48
N ASP A 73 7.84 3.28 -3.87
CA ASP A 73 7.76 4.59 -3.24
C ASP A 73 6.99 5.54 -4.17
N ILE A 74 5.91 6.15 -3.66
CA ILE A 74 5.05 7.10 -4.38
C ILE A 74 5.10 8.44 -3.63
N ASN A 75 5.39 9.53 -4.34
CA ASN A 75 5.39 10.87 -3.79
C ASN A 75 4.15 11.63 -4.26
N VAL A 76 3.35 12.07 -3.31
CA VAL A 76 2.09 12.79 -3.52
C VAL A 76 2.20 14.17 -2.89
N VAL A 77 1.52 15.17 -3.47
CA VAL A 77 1.47 16.52 -2.91
C VAL A 77 0.05 17.10 -2.95
N SER A 78 -0.29 17.88 -1.93
CA SER A 78 -1.54 18.64 -1.86
C SER A 78 -1.39 19.93 -1.07
N GLU A 79 -2.46 20.73 -1.05
CA GLU A 79 -2.58 21.85 -0.13
C GLU A 79 -2.64 21.35 1.33
N THR A 80 -2.23 22.20 2.27
CA THR A 80 -2.43 22.01 3.70
C THR A 80 -3.85 22.42 4.12
N ILE A 81 -4.79 21.47 4.04
CA ILE A 81 -6.12 21.58 4.64
C ILE A 81 -6.38 20.35 5.53
N THR A 82 -7.36 20.43 6.42
CA THR A 82 -7.65 19.36 7.39
C THR A 82 -7.93 18.00 6.73
N THR A 83 -8.57 17.99 5.56
CA THR A 83 -8.79 16.77 4.77
C THR A 83 -7.48 16.14 4.34
N HIS A 84 -6.54 16.93 3.81
CA HIS A 84 -5.26 16.43 3.34
C HIS A 84 -4.30 16.08 4.48
N GLU A 85 -4.42 16.73 5.64
CA GLU A 85 -3.73 16.29 6.87
C GLU A 85 -4.17 14.88 7.28
N TYR A 86 -5.47 14.57 7.17
CA TYR A 86 -5.99 13.24 7.42
C TYR A 86 -5.51 12.22 6.38
N GLU A 87 -5.55 12.58 5.10
CA GLU A 87 -5.03 11.72 4.03
C GLU A 87 -3.54 11.40 4.22
N ALA A 88 -2.73 12.42 4.48
CA ALA A 88 -1.28 12.29 4.64
C ALA A 88 -0.89 11.55 5.93
N GLY A 89 -1.56 11.85 7.05
CA GLY A 89 -1.23 11.30 8.36
C GLY A 89 -1.84 9.93 8.64
N THR A 90 -3.04 9.67 8.11
CA THR A 90 -3.84 8.49 8.42
C THR A 90 -3.97 7.56 7.22
N LEU A 91 -4.52 8.04 6.09
CA LEU A 91 -4.82 7.15 4.96
C LEU A 91 -3.57 6.65 4.25
N ALA A 92 -2.55 7.49 4.06
CA ALA A 92 -1.27 7.07 3.47
C ALA A 92 -0.58 6.00 4.34
N LYS A 93 -0.69 6.13 5.66
CA LYS A 93 -0.19 5.13 6.61
C LYS A 93 -0.99 3.83 6.52
N ALA A 94 -2.32 3.90 6.50
CA ALA A 94 -3.17 2.73 6.36
C ALA A 94 -2.89 1.98 5.06
N PHE A 95 -2.81 2.71 3.95
CA PHE A 95 -2.47 2.17 2.64
C PHE A 95 -1.09 1.48 2.66
N THR A 96 -0.09 2.11 3.28
CA THR A 96 1.25 1.52 3.40
C THR A 96 1.24 0.24 4.25
N GLU A 97 0.56 0.25 5.40
CA GLU A 97 0.46 -0.91 6.30
C GLU A 97 -0.29 -2.09 5.65
N ILE A 98 -1.28 -1.82 4.79
CA ILE A 98 -2.11 -2.84 4.13
C ILE A 98 -1.44 -3.39 2.87
N THR A 99 -0.83 -2.52 2.07
CA THR A 99 -0.38 -2.88 0.72
C THR A 99 1.13 -3.10 0.62
N GLY A 100 1.91 -2.50 1.53
CA GLY A 100 3.37 -2.44 1.43
C GLY A 100 3.89 -1.41 0.41
N ILE A 101 3.02 -0.62 -0.22
CA ILE A 101 3.41 0.53 -1.06
C ILE A 101 3.61 1.74 -0.16
N LYS A 102 4.76 2.39 -0.24
CA LYS A 102 5.08 3.53 0.60
C LYS A 102 4.59 4.81 -0.06
N VAL A 103 3.73 5.54 0.64
CA VAL A 103 3.21 6.83 0.17
C VAL A 103 3.80 7.94 1.03
N LYS A 104 4.56 8.83 0.39
CA LYS A 104 5.01 10.09 0.98
C LYS A 104 4.07 11.20 0.51
N HIS A 105 3.23 11.71 1.39
CA HIS A 105 2.29 12.79 1.08
C HIS A 105 2.78 14.11 1.68
N ASP A 106 3.28 15.00 0.82
CA ASP A 106 3.73 16.34 1.20
C ASP A 106 2.53 17.31 1.25
N LEU A 107 2.47 18.10 2.32
CA LEU A 107 1.51 19.19 2.49
C LEU A 107 2.24 20.52 2.32
N ILE A 108 1.78 21.35 1.39
CA ILE A 108 2.35 22.68 1.11
C ILE A 108 1.23 23.72 0.99
N GLN A 109 1.57 24.99 0.80
CA GLN A 109 0.55 26.02 0.52
C GLN A 109 0.00 25.87 -0.90
N GLU A 110 -1.27 26.22 -1.11
CA GLU A 110 -1.95 26.10 -2.42
C GLU A 110 -1.13 26.73 -3.56
N GLY A 111 -0.62 27.94 -3.34
CA GLY A 111 0.20 28.65 -4.32
C GLY A 111 1.45 27.85 -4.74
N ASP A 112 2.08 27.14 -3.80
CA ASP A 112 3.25 26.30 -4.08
C ASP A 112 2.84 25.01 -4.84
N VAL A 113 1.64 24.47 -4.57
CA VAL A 113 1.08 23.34 -5.36
C VAL A 113 0.95 23.77 -6.82
N VAL A 114 0.32 24.91 -7.07
CA VAL A 114 0.08 25.43 -8.42
C VAL A 114 1.39 25.72 -9.15
N GLU A 115 2.36 26.36 -8.49
CA GLU A 115 3.66 26.67 -9.09
C GLU A 115 4.43 25.40 -9.49
N LYS A 116 4.50 24.41 -8.59
CA LYS A 116 5.20 23.15 -8.87
C LYS A 116 4.49 22.33 -9.94
N LEU A 117 3.16 22.29 -9.93
CA LEU A 117 2.37 21.61 -10.95
C LEU A 117 2.65 22.21 -12.34
N GLN A 118 2.59 23.53 -12.46
CA GLN A 118 2.91 24.23 -13.70
C GLN A 118 4.35 23.95 -14.16
N THR A 119 5.30 23.91 -13.22
CA THR A 119 6.70 23.56 -13.52
C THR A 119 6.82 22.14 -14.10
N GLN A 120 6.16 21.15 -13.50
CA GLN A 120 6.13 19.78 -14.02
C GLN A 120 5.48 19.73 -15.42
N MET A 121 4.34 20.40 -15.61
CA MET A 121 3.64 20.45 -16.90
C MET A 121 4.47 21.09 -18.01
N GLN A 122 5.15 22.21 -17.72
CA GLN A 122 5.96 22.92 -18.71
C GLN A 122 7.29 22.22 -19.02
N SER A 123 7.91 21.64 -17.99
CA SER A 123 9.22 20.98 -18.14
C SER A 123 9.13 19.54 -18.63
N GLY A 124 7.98 18.89 -18.46
CA GLY A 124 7.79 17.45 -18.68
C GLY A 124 8.58 16.56 -17.71
N LYS A 125 9.18 17.14 -16.66
CA LYS A 125 9.93 16.39 -15.65
C LYS A 125 9.04 16.05 -14.48
N ASN A 126 9.07 14.79 -14.06
CA ASN A 126 8.35 14.35 -12.88
C ASN A 126 8.94 14.97 -11.60
N VAL A 127 8.10 15.66 -10.83
CA VAL A 127 8.38 16.26 -9.53
C VAL A 127 7.63 15.48 -8.44
N TYR A 128 6.36 15.15 -8.70
CA TYR A 128 5.52 14.29 -7.87
C TYR A 128 4.73 13.32 -8.74
N ASP A 129 4.56 12.10 -8.22
CA ASP A 129 3.84 11.00 -8.85
C ASP A 129 2.32 11.19 -8.76
N GLY A 130 1.83 11.93 -7.76
CA GLY A 130 0.42 12.24 -7.57
C GLY A 130 0.17 13.66 -7.07
N TRP A 131 -0.96 14.24 -7.49
CA TRP A 131 -1.36 15.61 -7.17
C TRP A 131 -2.81 15.62 -6.69
N ILE A 132 -3.08 16.34 -5.61
CA ILE A 132 -4.44 16.73 -5.22
C ILE A 132 -4.51 18.24 -5.27
N ASN A 133 -5.34 18.76 -6.16
CA ASN A 133 -5.47 20.18 -6.43
C ASN A 133 -6.94 20.55 -6.68
N ASP A 134 -7.25 21.84 -6.56
CA ASP A 134 -8.62 22.32 -6.62
C ASP A 134 -9.30 22.07 -7.96
N SER A 135 -10.61 21.87 -7.88
CA SER A 135 -11.43 21.48 -9.03
C SER A 135 -11.48 22.53 -10.15
N ASP A 136 -11.17 23.80 -9.87
CA ASP A 136 -11.12 24.87 -10.86
C ASP A 136 -9.96 24.70 -11.87
N LEU A 137 -8.92 23.94 -11.53
CA LEU A 137 -7.85 23.55 -12.45
C LEU A 137 -8.26 22.47 -13.45
N ILE A 138 -9.45 21.87 -13.36
CA ILE A 138 -9.88 20.81 -14.31
C ILE A 138 -9.79 21.27 -15.77
N GLY A 139 -10.15 22.54 -16.02
CA GLY A 139 -10.05 23.13 -17.35
C GLY A 139 -8.61 23.34 -17.80
N THR A 140 -7.67 23.54 -16.87
CA THR A 140 -6.24 23.60 -17.16
C THR A 140 -5.75 22.22 -17.60
N HIS A 141 -5.98 21.19 -16.78
CA HIS A 141 -5.58 19.82 -17.10
C HIS A 141 -6.09 19.36 -18.47
N PHE A 142 -7.35 19.63 -18.78
CA PHE A 142 -7.95 19.29 -20.07
C PHE A 142 -7.26 20.01 -21.25
N ARG A 143 -7.01 21.32 -21.15
CA ARG A 143 -6.37 22.10 -22.22
C ARG A 143 -4.94 21.68 -22.52
N TYR A 144 -4.25 21.11 -21.54
CA TYR A 144 -2.88 20.60 -21.68
C TYR A 144 -2.81 19.09 -21.93
N ASN A 145 -3.95 18.45 -22.24
CA ASN A 145 -4.06 17.00 -22.45
C ASN A 145 -3.48 16.18 -21.29
N GLN A 146 -3.65 16.65 -20.05
CA GLN A 146 -3.22 15.98 -18.81
C GLN A 146 -4.39 15.27 -18.10
N THR A 147 -5.46 14.93 -18.84
CA THR A 147 -6.64 14.25 -18.29
C THR A 147 -6.72 12.82 -18.80
N VAL A 148 -7.04 11.89 -17.90
CA VAL A 148 -7.34 10.49 -18.23
C VAL A 148 -8.84 10.25 -18.09
N VAL A 149 -9.47 9.62 -19.07
CA VAL A 149 -10.87 9.19 -18.97
C VAL A 149 -10.91 7.91 -18.14
N LEU A 150 -11.42 7.99 -16.90
CA LEU A 150 -11.39 6.85 -15.97
C LEU A 150 -12.13 5.62 -16.49
N SER A 151 -13.26 5.78 -17.18
CA SER A 151 -13.99 4.63 -17.77
C SER A 151 -13.17 3.88 -18.82
N ASP A 152 -12.41 4.60 -19.65
CA ASP A 152 -11.53 4.00 -20.65
C ASP A 152 -10.31 3.36 -19.97
N TYR A 153 -9.76 4.01 -18.94
CA TYR A 153 -8.64 3.47 -18.16
C TYR A 153 -9.03 2.17 -17.44
N MET A 154 -10.15 2.16 -16.72
CA MET A 154 -10.64 0.99 -15.96
C MET A 154 -10.95 -0.21 -16.86
N THR A 155 -11.37 0.02 -18.10
CA THR A 155 -11.62 -1.07 -19.07
C THR A 155 -10.39 -1.43 -19.90
N GLY A 156 -9.40 -0.55 -19.98
CA GLY A 156 -8.14 -0.69 -20.69
C GLY A 156 -6.96 -0.98 -19.75
N GLU A 157 -6.01 -0.05 -19.68
CA GLU A 157 -4.72 -0.22 -18.99
C GLU A 157 -4.86 -0.48 -17.49
N GLY A 158 -5.84 0.15 -16.83
CA GLY A 158 -6.10 0.04 -15.40
C GLY A 158 -6.93 -1.17 -14.99
N LYS A 159 -7.27 -2.08 -15.91
CA LYS A 159 -8.19 -3.19 -15.65
C LYS A 159 -7.75 -4.08 -14.50
N ASP A 160 -6.46 -4.38 -14.41
CA ASP A 160 -5.92 -5.27 -13.38
C ASP A 160 -5.92 -4.64 -11.98
N VAL A 161 -6.12 -3.32 -11.90
CA VAL A 161 -6.19 -2.52 -10.65
C VAL A 161 -7.54 -1.81 -10.49
N THR A 162 -8.58 -2.30 -11.17
CA THR A 162 -9.95 -1.80 -11.03
C THR A 162 -10.72 -2.71 -10.08
N ASP A 163 -11.18 -2.16 -8.95
CA ASP A 163 -11.97 -2.91 -7.97
C ASP A 163 -13.33 -3.29 -8.58
N PRO A 164 -13.67 -4.60 -8.68
CA PRO A 164 -14.92 -5.04 -9.26
C PRO A 164 -16.09 -5.08 -8.26
N MET A 165 -15.87 -4.80 -6.97
CA MET A 165 -16.88 -4.92 -5.91
C MET A 165 -17.84 -3.74 -5.82
#